data_AF-A0A2N8TBE5-F1
#
_entry.id   AF-A0A2N8TBE5-F1
#
_cell.length_a   1.000
_cell.length_b   1.000
_cell.length_c   1.000
_cell.angle_alpha   90.00
_cell.angle_beta   90.00
_cell.angle_gamma   90.00
#
_symmetry.space_group_name_H-M   'P 1'
#
loop_
_entity.id
_entity.type
_entity.pdbx_description
1 polymer ?
#
loop_
_entity_poly.entity_id
_entity_poly.type
_entity_poly.pdbx_seq_one_letter_code
_entity_poly.pdbx_strand_id
1 'polypeptide(L)'
;MSTPPLASGPDGPHVLRPLLHTVLDALDTGARARGGPLPAGGPDQVAARLRNAVGDLLPDQGDPHALRTLVHAFAETAADPAHPLC
;
A
#
# COMPACT_ATOMS: atom_id res chain seq x y z
N MET A 1 -2.02 -23.54 -1.89
CA MET A 1 -3.27 -23.02 -2.48
C MET A 1 -2.95 -22.45 -3.85
N SER A 2 -3.73 -22.72 -4.88
CA SER A 2 -3.54 -22.05 -6.18
C SER A 2 -4.12 -20.65 -6.08
N THR A 3 -3.32 -19.63 -6.38
CA THR A 3 -3.83 -18.26 -6.54
C THR A 3 -4.84 -18.23 -7.69
N PRO A 4 -6.02 -17.61 -7.52
CA PRO A 4 -7.00 -17.50 -8.60
C PRO A 4 -6.39 -16.73 -9.79
N PRO A 5 -6.82 -17.02 -11.03
CA PRO A 5 -6.28 -16.36 -12.21
C PRO A 5 -6.70 -14.89 -12.24
N LEU A 6 -5.85 -13.99 -11.72
CA LEU A 6 -6.16 -12.57 -11.59
C LEU A 6 -6.15 -11.82 -12.93
N ALA A 7 -5.30 -12.26 -13.86
CA ALA A 7 -5.05 -11.60 -15.14
C ALA A 7 -5.43 -12.46 -16.36
N SER A 8 -6.18 -13.55 -16.16
CA SER A 8 -6.57 -14.47 -17.21
C SER A 8 -7.95 -15.08 -16.97
N GLY A 9 -8.56 -15.61 -18.04
CA GLY A 9 -9.89 -16.22 -17.99
C GLY A 9 -11.04 -15.20 -17.88
N PRO A 10 -12.29 -15.64 -18.09
CA PRO A 10 -13.46 -14.77 -18.09
C PRO A 10 -13.76 -14.14 -16.72
N ASP A 11 -13.40 -14.83 -15.63
CA ASP A 11 -13.67 -14.39 -14.26
C ASP A 11 -12.57 -13.48 -13.67
N GLY A 12 -11.39 -13.43 -14.31
CA GLY A 12 -10.23 -12.69 -13.80
C GLY A 12 -10.53 -11.23 -13.43
N PRO A 13 -11.20 -10.45 -14.29
CA PRO A 13 -11.59 -9.07 -13.98
C PRO A 13 -12.47 -8.94 -12.72
N HIS A 14 -13.34 -9.91 -12.45
CA HIS A 14 -14.20 -9.90 -11.26
C HIS A 14 -13.40 -10.17 -9.98
N VAL A 15 -12.41 -11.07 -10.04
CA VAL A 15 -11.50 -11.35 -8.93
C VAL A 15 -10.55 -10.17 -8.67
N LEU A 16 -10.10 -9.50 -9.73
CA LEU A 16 -9.14 -8.39 -9.64
C LEU A 16 -9.77 -7.09 -9.10
N ARG A 17 -11.05 -6.83 -9.43
CA ARG A 17 -11.76 -5.60 -9.04
C ARG A 17 -11.65 -5.25 -7.54
N PRO A 18 -11.92 -6.15 -6.57
CA PRO A 18 -11.80 -5.82 -5.15
C PRO A 18 -10.34 -5.54 -4.72
N LEU A 19 -9.35 -6.18 -5.35
CA LEU A 19 -7.94 -5.91 -5.08
C LEU A 19 -7.56 -4.50 -5.54
N LEU A 20 -7.98 -4.11 -6.74
CA LEU A 20 -7.75 -2.75 -7.26
C LEU A 20 -8.46 -1.69 -6.42
N HIS A 21 -9.69 -1.95 -5.98
CA HIS A 21 -10.39 -1.05 -5.07
C HIS A 21 -9.59 -0.86 -3.77
N THR A 22 -9.06 -1.94 -3.19
CA THR A 22 -8.23 -1.89 -1.98
C THR A 22 -6.97 -1.05 -2.20
N VAL A 23 -6.29 -1.22 -3.34
CA VAL A 23 -5.08 -0.44 -3.68
C VAL A 23 -5.42 1.04 -3.82
N LEU A 24 -6.46 1.38 -4.59
CA LEU A 24 -6.82 2.78 -4.83
C LEU A 24 -7.25 3.50 -3.55
N ASP A 25 -8.04 2.85 -2.69
CA ASP A 25 -8.43 3.38 -1.38
C ASP A 25 -7.22 3.56 -0.44
N ALA A 26 -6.31 2.57 -0.41
CA ALA A 26 -5.10 2.65 0.41
C ALA A 26 -4.13 3.75 -0.05
N LEU A 27 -3.99 3.97 -1.37
CA LEU A 27 -3.19 5.06 -1.92
C LEU A 27 -3.76 6.42 -1.53
N ASP A 28 -5.07 6.62 -1.68
CA ASP A 28 -5.76 7.86 -1.34
C ASP A 28 -5.68 8.17 0.16
N THR A 29 -5.94 7.17 1.01
CA THR A 29 -5.84 7.32 2.47
C THR A 29 -4.40 7.57 2.93
N GLY A 30 -3.41 6.85 2.39
CA GLY A 30 -2.01 7.06 2.71
C GLY A 30 -1.48 8.42 2.23
N ALA A 31 -1.89 8.88 1.04
CA ALA A 31 -1.52 10.22 0.54
C ALA A 31 -2.07 11.33 1.45
N ARG A 32 -3.32 11.20 1.92
CA ARG A 32 -3.88 12.13 2.92
C ARG A 32 -3.11 12.09 4.24
N ALA A 33 -2.70 10.90 4.69
CA ALA A 33 -1.93 10.73 5.92
C ALA A 33 -0.52 11.36 5.81
N ARG A 34 0.11 11.31 4.63
CA ARG A 34 1.38 12.00 4.36
C ARG A 34 1.26 13.52 4.50
N GLY A 35 0.15 14.10 4.01
CA GLY A 35 -0.22 15.51 4.25
C GLY A 35 0.62 16.56 3.51
N GLY A 36 1.45 16.18 2.53
CA GLY A 36 2.32 17.09 1.77
C GLY A 36 3.23 16.36 0.78
N PRO A 37 4.23 17.05 0.19
CA PRO A 37 5.15 16.43 -0.77
C PRO A 37 6.10 15.42 -0.12
N LEU A 38 6.38 15.57 1.18
CA LEU A 38 7.29 14.72 1.94
C LEU A 38 6.64 14.29 3.26
N PRO A 39 6.92 13.07 3.75
CA PRO A 39 6.48 12.63 5.07
C PRO A 39 7.21 13.40 6.19
N ALA A 40 6.49 13.69 7.28
CA ALA A 40 7.06 14.37 8.43
C ALA A 40 8.01 13.46 9.26
N GLY A 41 8.96 14.09 9.97
CA GLY A 41 9.80 13.41 10.97
C GLY A 41 11.20 12.98 10.49
N GLY A 42 11.51 13.15 9.21
CA GLY A 42 12.84 12.81 8.67
C GLY A 42 13.05 11.29 8.50
N PRO A 43 14.20 10.89 7.93
CA PRO A 43 14.39 9.54 7.39
C PRO A 43 14.28 8.43 8.44
N ASP A 44 14.84 8.63 9.64
CA ASP A 44 14.81 7.59 10.69
C ASP A 44 13.40 7.31 11.21
N GLN A 45 12.59 8.37 11.40
CA GLN A 45 11.21 8.22 11.85
C GLN A 45 10.34 7.58 10.77
N VAL A 46 10.55 7.97 9.50
CA VAL A 46 9.86 7.38 8.35
C VAL A 46 10.20 5.89 8.22
N ALA A 47 11.49 5.53 8.32
CA ALA A 47 11.95 4.15 8.28
C ALA A 47 11.43 3.32 9.46
N ALA A 48 11.34 3.89 10.66
CA ALA A 48 10.72 3.22 11.81
C ALA A 48 9.22 3.00 11.60
N ARG A 49 8.49 4.01 11.12
CA ARG A 49 7.05 3.91 10.84
C ARG A 49 6.76 2.84 9.80
N LEU A 50 7.50 2.82 8.69
CA LEU A 50 7.33 1.83 7.64
C LEU A 50 7.57 0.41 8.17
N ARG A 51 8.68 0.18 8.89
CA ARG A 51 8.97 -1.13 9.49
C ARG A 51 7.89 -1.59 10.47
N ASN A 52 7.40 -0.69 11.30
CA ASN A 52 6.34 -1.00 12.26
C ASN A 52 5.01 -1.32 11.57
N ALA A 53 4.67 -0.63 10.48
CA ALA A 53 3.44 -0.86 9.74
C ALA A 53 3.47 -2.17 8.95
N VAL A 54 4.61 -2.51 8.36
CA VAL A 54 4.76 -3.69 7.48
C VAL A 54 4.95 -4.98 8.28
N GLY A 55 5.64 -4.93 9.42
CA GLY A 55 5.90 -6.11 10.23
C GLY A 55 6.80 -7.13 9.51
N ASP A 56 6.46 -8.42 9.65
CA ASP A 56 7.13 -9.50 8.93
C ASP A 56 6.66 -9.54 7.47
N LEU A 57 7.61 -9.46 6.52
CA LEU A 57 7.33 -9.34 5.08
C LEU A 57 6.85 -10.64 4.45
N LEU A 58 7.31 -11.79 4.95
CA LEU A 58 7.03 -13.11 4.39
C LEU A 58 6.64 -14.08 5.51
N PRO A 59 5.53 -13.81 6.21
CA PRO A 59 5.07 -14.70 7.27
C PRO A 59 4.60 -16.03 6.68
N ASP A 60 4.69 -17.10 7.46
CA ASP A 60 4.20 -18.43 7.08
C ASP A 60 2.70 -18.42 6.72
N GLN A 61 1.94 -17.51 7.33
CA GLN A 61 0.52 -17.28 7.04
C GLN A 61 0.29 -15.84 6.60
N GLY A 62 -0.30 -15.68 5.42
CA GLY A 62 -0.62 -14.37 4.86
C GLY A 62 -1.74 -13.66 5.64
N ASP A 63 -1.63 -12.34 5.75
CA ASP A 63 -2.68 -11.47 6.28
C ASP A 63 -3.62 -11.01 5.13
N PRO A 64 -4.95 -11.24 5.22
CA PRO A 64 -5.92 -10.71 4.27
C PRO A 64 -5.85 -9.18 4.07
N HIS A 65 -5.35 -8.43 5.06
CA HIS A 65 -5.20 -6.99 5.00
C HIS A 65 -3.80 -6.53 4.53
N ALA A 66 -2.87 -7.44 4.26
CA ALA A 66 -1.50 -7.13 3.88
C ALA A 66 -1.42 -6.14 2.71
N LEU A 67 -2.22 -6.35 1.65
CA LEU A 67 -2.23 -5.47 0.48
C LEU A 67 -2.58 -4.02 0.85
N ARG A 68 -3.61 -3.83 1.69
CA ARG A 68 -4.02 -2.50 2.15
C ARG A 68 -2.91 -1.86 2.99
N THR A 69 -2.37 -2.61 3.96
CA THR A 69 -1.34 -2.13 4.89
C THR A 69 -0.07 -1.71 4.14
N LEU A 70 0.42 -2.54 3.22
CA LEU A 70 1.61 -2.25 2.42
C LEU A 70 1.44 -0.99 1.56
N VAL A 71 0.31 -0.87 0.86
CA VAL A 71 0.05 0.26 -0.05
C VAL A 71 -0.18 1.55 0.73
N HIS A 72 -0.91 1.50 1.85
CA HIS A 72 -1.10 2.67 2.72
C HIS A 72 0.24 3.15 3.28
N ALA A 73 1.03 2.25 3.86
CA ALA A 73 2.34 2.58 4.41
C ALA A 73 3.28 3.16 3.34
N PHE A 74 3.27 2.59 2.13
CA PHE A 74 4.01 3.13 0.99
C PHE A 74 3.58 4.57 0.66
N ALA A 75 2.28 4.81 0.47
CA ALA A 75 1.78 6.14 0.12
C ALA A 75 2.03 7.18 1.24
N GLU A 76 1.91 6.77 2.50
CA GLU A 76 2.16 7.64 3.66
C GLU A 76 3.63 8.03 3.79
N THR A 77 4.56 7.12 3.46
CA THR A 77 6.00 7.27 3.73
C THR A 77 6.85 7.63 2.51
N ALA A 78 6.27 7.57 1.30
CA ALA A 78 6.96 7.99 0.08
C ALA A 78 6.90 9.50 -0.11
N ALA A 79 7.92 10.06 -0.77
CA ALA A 79 7.80 11.38 -1.38
C ALA A 79 6.77 11.34 -2.52
N ASP A 80 6.12 12.47 -2.80
CA ASP A 80 5.20 12.63 -3.92
C ASP A 80 5.75 13.64 -4.93
N PRO A 81 6.43 13.15 -5.99
CA PRO A 81 7.00 14.00 -7.03
C PRO A 81 5.94 14.78 -7.84
N ALA A 82 4.68 14.39 -7.79
CA ALA A 82 3.59 15.06 -8.48
C ALA A 82 2.97 16.18 -7.62
N HIS A 83 3.33 16.29 -6.35
CA HIS A 83 2.81 17.34 -5.47
C HIS A 83 3.34 18.72 -5.92
N PRO A 84 2.49 19.77 -6.03
CA PRO A 84 2.89 21.08 -6.56
C PRO A 84 4.00 21.82 -5.79
N LEU A 85 4.27 21.39 -4.57
CA LEU A 85 5.28 21.96 -3.66
C LEU A 85 6.51 21.05 -3.49
N CYS A 86 6.65 20.01 -4.31
CA CYS A 86 7.78 19.08 -4.27
C CYS A 86 9.02 19.65 -4.97
#